data_AF-A0A1V4UWT9-F1
#
_entry.id   AF-A0A1V4UWT9-F1
#
_cell.length_a   1.000
_cell.length_b   1.000
_cell.length_c   1.000
_cell.angle_alpha   90.00
_cell.angle_beta   90.00
_cell.angle_gamma   90.00
#
_symmetry.space_group_name_H-M   'P 1'
#
loop_
_entity.id
_entity.type
_entity.pdbx_description
1 polymer ?
#
loop_
_entity_poly.entity_id
_entity_poly.type
_entity_poly.pdbx_seq_one_letter_code
_entity_poly.pdbx_strand_id
1 'polypeptide(L)'
;METAVTIVTFRDIFQDEAAKKSKFTDEFRDLCARILLDKQDMASLGLKDGQKVRVQSEVGAVIVVAKTSDDDPHPRLAFMTFSPWSNQLAGEDACMSGARIAAKLSPSDESVTQISELLQRMRAQGIST
;
A
#
# COMPACT_ATOMS: atom_id res chain seq x y z
N MET A 1 -4.46 7.33 16.74
CA MET A 1 -4.72 5.91 17.02
C MET A 1 -3.92 5.11 16.02
N GLU A 2 -3.27 4.03 16.45
CA GLU A 2 -2.42 3.19 15.60
C GLU A 2 -2.87 1.74 15.67
N THR A 3 -2.90 1.04 14.53
CA THR A 3 -3.24 -0.39 14.45
C THR A 3 -2.12 -1.15 13.76
N ALA A 4 -1.62 -2.21 14.39
CA ALA A 4 -0.62 -3.10 13.80
C ALA A 4 -1.30 -4.13 12.90
N VAL A 5 -0.77 -4.28 11.68
CA VAL A 5 -1.28 -5.20 10.65
C VAL A 5 -0.14 -5.95 9.98
N THR A 6 -0.48 -7.09 9.36
CA THR A 6 0.36 -7.77 8.39
C THR A 6 -0.17 -7.46 7.00
N ILE A 7 0.63 -6.81 6.16
CA ILE A 7 0.31 -6.55 4.76
C ILE A 7 0.73 -7.75 3.93
N VAL A 8 -0.18 -8.28 3.13
CA VAL A 8 0.08 -9.30 2.11
C VAL A 8 0.07 -8.63 0.75
N THR A 9 1.17 -8.78 0.00
CA THR A 9 1.24 -8.28 -1.37
C THR A 9 0.61 -9.26 -2.36
N PHE A 10 -0.09 -8.76 -3.37
CA PHE A 10 -0.66 -9.60 -4.43
C PHE A 10 -0.54 -8.93 -5.80
N ARG A 11 -0.78 -9.69 -6.88
CA ARG A 11 -0.85 -9.14 -8.24
C ARG A 11 -2.30 -9.03 -8.68
N ASP A 12 -2.58 -7.97 -9.44
CA ASP A 12 -3.88 -7.73 -10.06
C ASP A 12 -3.68 -7.48 -11.56
N ILE A 13 -4.51 -8.10 -12.40
CA ILE A 13 -4.42 -7.95 -13.85
C ILE A 13 -4.65 -6.49 -14.28
N PHE A 14 -5.47 -5.75 -13.54
CA PHE A 14 -5.80 -4.36 -13.87
C PHE A 14 -4.61 -3.43 -13.61
N GLN A 15 -3.84 -3.67 -12.54
CA GLN A 15 -2.63 -2.88 -12.32
C GLN A 15 -1.57 -3.14 -13.39
N ASP A 16 -1.47 -4.38 -13.89
CA ASP A 16 -0.48 -4.77 -14.89
C ASP A 16 -0.84 -4.14 -16.26
N GLU A 17 -2.13 -4.06 -16.59
CA GLU A 17 -2.61 -3.33 -17.75
C GLU A 17 -2.35 -1.82 -17.64
N ALA A 18 -2.68 -1.21 -16.49
CA ALA A 18 -2.42 0.21 -16.24
C ALA A 18 -0.92 0.55 -16.32
N ALA A 19 -0.06 -0.35 -15.80
CA ALA A 19 1.39 -0.20 -15.86
C ALA A 19 1.94 -0.17 -17.30
N LYS A 20 1.34 -0.95 -18.22
CA LYS A 20 1.71 -0.95 -19.65
C LYS A 20 1.38 0.37 -20.33
N LYS A 21 0.31 1.05 -19.90
CA LYS A 21 -0.04 2.39 -20.40
C LYS A 21 0.98 3.41 -19.88
N SER A 22 1.07 3.56 -18.55
CA SER A 22 2.11 4.35 -17.86
C SER A 22 1.91 4.32 -16.35
N LYS A 23 3.02 4.23 -15.60
CA LYS A 23 3.05 4.31 -14.12
C LYS A 23 2.69 5.71 -13.58
N PHE A 24 2.63 6.73 -14.44
CA PHE A 24 2.30 8.11 -14.06
C PHE A 24 0.82 8.46 -14.23
N THR A 25 -0.02 7.49 -14.60
CA THR A 25 -1.46 7.69 -14.75
C THR A 25 -2.17 7.65 -13.40
N ASP A 26 -3.28 8.39 -13.28
CA ASP A 26 -4.17 8.28 -12.11
C ASP A 26 -4.77 6.86 -12.01
N GLU A 27 -5.03 6.18 -13.12
CA GLU A 27 -5.47 4.78 -13.16
C GLU A 27 -4.51 3.85 -12.41
N PHE A 28 -3.20 3.93 -12.73
CA PHE A 28 -2.19 3.14 -12.03
C PHE A 28 -2.08 3.52 -10.56
N ARG A 29 -2.12 4.83 -10.25
CA ARG A 29 -2.08 5.31 -8.86
C ARG A 29 -3.26 4.78 -8.05
N ASP A 30 -4.47 4.87 -8.57
CA ASP A 30 -5.69 4.52 -7.83
C ASP A 30 -5.80 3.00 -7.60
N LEU A 31 -5.22 2.19 -8.50
CA LEU A 31 -5.10 0.74 -8.33
C LEU A 31 -4.00 0.34 -7.32
N CYS A 32 -2.85 1.03 -7.36
CA CYS A 32 -1.64 0.63 -6.62
C CYS A 32 -1.39 1.35 -5.30
N ALA A 33 -1.90 2.58 -5.15
CA ALA A 33 -1.72 3.43 -3.99
C ALA A 33 -2.91 3.32 -3.01
N ARG A 34 -3.37 2.09 -2.81
CA ARG A 34 -4.47 1.75 -1.90
C ARG A 34 -4.10 0.56 -1.01
N ILE A 35 -4.72 0.49 0.16
CA ILE A 35 -4.64 -0.64 1.08
C ILE A 35 -6.05 -1.14 1.40
N LEU A 36 -6.26 -2.45 1.26
CA LEU A 36 -7.50 -3.11 1.63
C LEU A 36 -7.41 -3.53 3.10
N LEU A 37 -8.39 -3.12 3.90
CA LEU A 37 -8.41 -3.32 5.35
C LEU A 37 -9.69 -4.05 5.78
N ASP A 38 -9.57 -4.87 6.82
CA ASP A 38 -10.74 -5.47 7.47
C ASP A 38 -11.67 -4.37 8.03
N LYS A 39 -12.97 -4.66 8.03
CA LYS A 39 -14.01 -3.75 8.55
C LYS A 39 -13.76 -3.32 10.00
N GLN A 40 -13.24 -4.21 10.84
CA GLN A 40 -12.93 -3.93 12.24
C GLN A 40 -11.71 -3.03 12.38
N ASP A 41 -10.69 -3.20 11.53
CA ASP A 41 -9.50 -2.36 11.53
C ASP A 41 -9.85 -0.94 11.02
N MET A 42 -10.66 -0.84 9.98
CA MET A 42 -11.23 0.45 9.50
C MET A 42 -11.98 1.18 10.61
N ALA A 43 -12.89 0.47 11.31
CA ALA A 43 -13.66 1.03 12.42
C ALA A 43 -12.75 1.46 13.59
N SER A 44 -11.75 0.65 13.94
CA SER A 44 -10.80 0.94 15.02
C SER A 44 -9.93 2.16 14.74
N LEU A 45 -9.62 2.39 13.45
CA LEU A 45 -8.89 3.57 12.99
C LEU A 45 -9.81 4.79 12.75
N GLY A 46 -11.13 4.61 12.81
CA GLY A 46 -12.11 5.64 12.49
C GLY A 46 -12.12 6.05 11.00
N LEU A 47 -11.68 5.15 10.11
CA LEU A 47 -11.55 5.40 8.68
C LEU A 47 -12.80 4.99 7.90
N LYS A 48 -13.02 5.68 6.79
CA LYS A 48 -13.99 5.36 5.74
C LYS A 48 -13.27 5.16 4.41
N ASP A 49 -13.93 4.49 3.48
CA ASP A 49 -13.42 4.30 2.13
C ASP A 49 -13.06 5.64 1.47
N GLY A 50 -11.88 5.68 0.86
CA GLY A 50 -11.37 6.90 0.21
C GLY A 50 -10.56 7.81 1.15
N GLN A 51 -10.58 7.57 2.46
CA GLN A 51 -9.71 8.31 3.38
C GLN A 51 -8.27 7.83 3.31
N LYS A 52 -7.34 8.67 3.76
CA LYS A 52 -5.91 8.43 3.61
C LYS A 52 -5.35 7.90 4.92
N VAL A 53 -4.43 6.95 4.77
CA VAL A 53 -3.80 6.25 5.87
C VAL A 53 -2.29 6.25 5.64
N ARG A 54 -1.56 6.55 6.70
CA ARG A 54 -0.12 6.38 6.76
C ARG A 54 0.17 4.94 7.10
N VAL A 55 0.93 4.29 6.24
CA VAL A 55 1.41 2.92 6.42
C VAL A 55 2.90 3.01 6.72
N GLN A 56 3.30 2.49 7.88
CA GLN A 56 4.68 2.57 8.34
C GLN A 56 5.20 1.17 8.70
N SER A 57 6.32 0.80 8.09
CA SER A 57 7.10 -0.39 8.42
C SER A 57 8.42 0.01 9.08
N GLU A 58 9.27 -0.96 9.41
CA GLU A 58 10.64 -0.71 9.87
C GLU A 58 11.53 -0.10 8.77
N VAL A 59 11.21 -0.34 7.50
CA VAL A 59 12.02 0.07 6.34
C VAL A 59 11.65 1.47 5.86
N GLY A 60 10.37 1.82 5.92
CA GLY A 60 9.86 3.07 5.37
C GLY A 60 8.38 3.28 5.61
N ALA A 61 7.87 4.39 5.08
CA ALA A 61 6.49 4.78 5.19
C ALA A 61 5.95 5.38 3.88
N VAL A 62 4.66 5.16 3.64
CA VAL A 62 3.89 5.70 2.52
C VAL A 62 2.50 6.14 2.98
N ILE A 63 1.93 7.12 2.27
CA ILE A 63 0.52 7.52 2.41
C ILE A 63 -0.25 6.91 1.24
N VAL A 64 -1.31 6.16 1.56
CA VAL A 64 -2.18 5.48 0.59
C VAL A 64 -3.64 5.69 0.96
N VAL A 65 -4.54 5.33 0.04
CA VAL A 65 -5.98 5.35 0.27
C VAL A 65 -6.42 4.06 0.96
N ALA A 66 -7.15 4.19 2.07
CA ALA A 66 -7.80 3.08 2.74
C ALA A 66 -9.09 2.69 2.01
N LYS A 67 -9.28 1.40 1.81
CA LYS A 67 -10.53 0.83 1.31
C LYS A 67 -10.89 -0.39 2.16
N THR A 68 -12.17 -0.51 2.49
CA THR A 68 -12.69 -1.69 3.17
C THR A 68 -12.61 -2.91 2.25
N SER A 69 -12.12 -4.03 2.77
CA SER A 69 -12.12 -5.30 2.05
C SER A 69 -13.54 -5.89 2.01
N ASP A 70 -13.86 -6.50 0.87
CA ASP A 70 -15.13 -7.21 0.62
C ASP A 70 -15.06 -8.68 1.05
N ASP A 71 -13.88 -9.18 1.41
CA ASP A 71 -13.64 -10.57 1.82
C ASP A 71 -14.20 -10.89 3.23
N ASP A 72 -14.22 -12.18 3.58
CA ASP A 72 -14.55 -12.66 4.93
C ASP A 72 -13.66 -12.01 5.99
N PRO A 73 -14.13 -11.77 7.23
CA PRO A 73 -13.37 -11.05 8.25
C PRO A 73 -11.95 -11.57 8.48
N HIS A 74 -10.97 -10.68 8.38
CA HIS A 74 -9.54 -10.98 8.49
C HIS A 74 -8.81 -9.89 9.31
N PRO A 75 -9.15 -9.73 10.60
CA PRO A 75 -8.60 -8.66 11.42
C PRO A 75 -7.06 -8.74 11.51
N ARG A 76 -6.42 -7.57 11.44
CA ARG A 76 -4.95 -7.38 11.40
C ARG A 76 -4.27 -7.93 10.15
N LEU A 77 -5.03 -8.31 9.14
CA LEU A 77 -4.52 -8.63 7.81
C LEU A 77 -4.93 -7.51 6.86
N ALA A 78 -3.99 -7.05 6.04
CA ALA A 78 -4.23 -6.02 5.06
C ALA A 78 -3.67 -6.46 3.71
N PHE A 79 -4.18 -5.91 2.62
CA PHE A 79 -3.73 -6.27 1.29
C PHE A 79 -3.33 -5.04 0.49
N MET A 80 -2.18 -5.14 -0.18
CA MET A 80 -1.72 -4.14 -1.14
C MET A 80 -1.29 -4.86 -2.41
N THR A 81 -1.49 -4.23 -3.56
CA THR A 81 -0.92 -4.76 -4.79
C THR A 81 0.60 -4.61 -4.75
N PHE A 82 1.33 -5.56 -5.35
CA PHE A 82 2.77 -5.46 -5.55
C PHE A 82 3.08 -4.27 -6.48
N SER A 83 3.53 -3.17 -5.88
CA SER A 83 3.65 -1.88 -6.52
C SER A 83 4.78 -1.03 -5.91
N PRO A 84 5.13 0.12 -6.50
CA PRO A 84 6.11 1.05 -5.93
C PRO A 84 5.79 1.47 -4.49
N TRP A 85 4.50 1.56 -4.11
CA TRP A 85 4.09 1.92 -2.74
C TRP A 85 4.35 0.78 -1.76
N SER A 86 3.97 -0.46 -2.09
CA SER A 86 4.25 -1.61 -1.21
C SER A 86 5.75 -1.87 -1.07
N ASN A 87 6.52 -1.61 -2.12
CA ASN A 87 7.97 -1.81 -2.13
C ASN A 87 8.71 -0.87 -1.17
N GLN A 88 8.13 0.28 -0.80
CA GLN A 88 8.73 1.13 0.24
C GLN A 88 8.59 0.58 1.66
N LEU A 89 7.73 -0.42 1.83
CA LEU A 89 7.46 -1.06 3.11
C LEU A 89 8.18 -2.41 3.23
N ALA A 90 8.54 -3.00 2.08
CA ALA A 90 9.27 -4.25 1.98
C ALA A 90 10.77 -4.03 2.21
N GLY A 91 11.38 -4.86 3.05
CA GLY A 91 12.84 -5.00 3.09
C GLY A 91 13.37 -5.71 1.84
N GLU A 92 14.69 -5.87 1.76
CA GLU A 92 15.39 -6.46 0.59
C GLU A 92 14.81 -7.84 0.19
N ASP A 93 14.30 -8.61 1.15
CA ASP A 93 13.76 -9.97 0.94
C ASP A 93 12.27 -10.02 0.54
N ALA A 94 11.55 -8.89 0.57
CA ALA A 94 10.09 -8.85 0.48
C ALA A 94 9.55 -8.22 -0.83
N CYS A 95 10.38 -8.11 -1.87
CA CYS A 95 10.02 -7.52 -3.17
C CYS A 95 9.32 -8.52 -4.12
N MET A 96 8.48 -9.41 -3.59
CA MET A 96 7.76 -10.42 -4.37
C MET A 96 6.26 -10.42 -4.05
N SER A 97 5.45 -10.95 -4.96
CA SER A 97 4.04 -11.24 -4.69
C SER A 97 3.93 -12.31 -3.60
N GLY A 98 3.00 -12.13 -2.66
CA GLY A 98 2.83 -13.00 -1.49
C GLY A 98 3.75 -12.66 -0.32
N ALA A 99 4.53 -11.57 -0.40
CA ALA A 99 5.32 -11.10 0.71
C ALA A 99 4.43 -10.65 1.88
N ARG A 100 4.91 -10.91 3.10
CA ARG A 100 4.23 -10.51 4.34
C ARG A 100 5.06 -9.43 5.01
N ILE A 101 4.48 -8.25 5.18
CA ILE A 101 5.16 -7.07 5.69
C ILE A 101 4.46 -6.65 6.99
N ALA A 102 5.20 -6.58 8.09
CA ALA A 102 4.68 -6.02 9.33
C ALA A 102 4.62 -4.49 9.22
N ALA A 103 3.47 -3.90 9.53
CA ALA A 103 3.27 -2.46 9.44
C ALA A 103 2.33 -1.94 10.53
N LYS A 104 2.41 -0.64 10.79
CA LYS A 104 1.47 0.12 11.60
C LYS A 104 0.71 1.09 10.71
N LEU A 105 -0.58 1.21 10.98
CA LEU A 105 -1.50 2.09 10.28
C LEU A 105 -1.90 3.24 11.20
N SER A 106 -1.93 4.45 10.66
CA SER A 106 -2.51 5.62 11.33
C SER A 106 -3.26 6.51 10.33
N PRO A 107 -4.40 7.11 10.70
CA PRO A 107 -5.08 8.08 9.85
C PRO A 107 -4.16 9.25 9.50
N SER A 108 -4.24 9.76 8.27
CA SER A 108 -3.45 10.92 7.84
C SER A 108 -4.24 11.85 6.93
N ASP A 109 -3.99 13.15 7.08
CA ASP A 109 -4.51 14.19 6.20
C ASP A 109 -3.54 14.55 5.06
N GLU A 110 -2.33 13.97 5.05
CA GLU A 110 -1.33 14.14 4.00
C GLU A 110 -1.86 13.63 2.65
N SER A 111 -1.27 14.08 1.54
CA SER A 111 -1.59 13.55 0.21
C SER A 111 -0.97 12.17 0.01
N VAL A 112 -1.60 11.37 -0.86
CA VAL A 112 -1.03 10.09 -1.30
C VAL A 112 0.38 10.32 -1.84
N THR A 113 1.33 9.48 -1.41
CA THR A 113 2.73 9.60 -1.81
C THR A 113 2.85 9.53 -3.34
N GLN A 114 3.61 10.44 -3.95
CA GLN A 114 3.69 10.54 -5.41
C GLN A 114 4.60 9.47 -6.01
N ILE A 115 4.23 8.94 -7.17
CA ILE A 115 5.04 7.95 -7.87
C ILE A 115 6.44 8.45 -8.22
N SER A 116 6.58 9.73 -8.57
CA SER A 116 7.87 10.36 -8.89
C SER A 116 8.85 10.29 -7.71
N GLU A 117 8.35 10.56 -6.51
CA GLU A 117 9.09 10.46 -5.26
C GLU A 117 9.49 9.01 -4.97
N LEU A 118 8.58 8.06 -5.16
CA LEU A 118 8.85 6.63 -4.96
C LEU A 118 9.95 6.12 -5.90
N LEU A 119 9.87 6.47 -7.18
CA LEU A 119 10.88 6.08 -8.17
C LEU A 119 12.25 6.73 -7.89
N GLN A 120 12.28 7.92 -7.29
CA GLN A 120 13.53 8.53 -6.84
C GLN A 120 14.16 7.74 -5.68
N ARG A 121 13.35 7.35 -4.68
CA ARG A 121 13.80 6.53 -3.55
C ARG A 121 14.31 5.16 -4.01
N MET A 122 13.59 4.49 -4.89
CA MET A 122 13.98 3.18 -5.43
C MET A 122 15.29 3.24 -6.23
N ARG A 123 15.49 4.29 -7.03
CA ARG A 123 16.77 4.51 -7.74
C ARG A 123 17.95 4.70 -6.79
N ALA A 124 17.74 5.41 -5.69
CA ALA A 124 18.76 5.57 -4.65
C ALA A 124 19.12 4.25 -3.94
N GLN A 125 18.19 3.28 -3.94
CA GLN A 125 18.37 1.95 -3.37
C GLN A 125 18.89 0.92 -4.39
N GLY A 126 19.20 1.34 -5.63
CA GLY A 126 19.69 0.43 -6.68
C GLY A 126 18.64 -0.52 -7.25
N ILE A 127 17.35 -0.31 -6.94
CA ILE A 127 16.26 -1.15 -7.46
C ILE A 127 15.94 -0.71 -8.89
N SER A 128 16.06 -1.65 -9.85
CA SER A 128 15.63 -1.41 -11.25
C SER A 128 14.11 -1.19 -11.29
N THR A 129 13.68 -0.08 -11.89
CA THR A 129 12.29 0.41 -11.87
C THR A 129 11.57 0.20 -13.19
#